data_AF-A0A1G7TJZ2-F1
#
_entry.id   AF-A0A1G7TJZ2-F1
#
_cell.length_a   1.000
_cell.length_b   1.000
_cell.length_c   1.000
_cell.angle_alpha   90.00
_cell.angle_beta   90.00
_cell.angle_gamma   90.00
#
_symmetry.space_group_name_H-M   'P 1'
#
loop_
_entity.id
_entity.type
_entity.pdbx_description
1 polymer ?
#
loop_
_entity_poly.entity_id
_entity_poly.type
_entity_poly.pdbx_seq_one_letter_code
_entity_poly.pdbx_strand_id
1 'polypeptide(L)'
;MNILDALDAQSLRSDVPAFRAGDTLKVHVRVIEGSRERVQVFQGVVIRRQGGGIRETFTVRKVSFGVGVERTFPVHSPNISEIEVVTRGDVRRAKLYYLRELRGKAAKIKEKREARPVS
;
A
#
# COMPACT_ATOMS: atom_id res chain seq x y z
N MET A 1 20.68 -10.58 14.33
CA MET A 1 21.42 -10.28 13.09
C MET A 1 21.41 -11.54 12.25
N ASN A 2 20.73 -11.50 11.11
CA ASN A 2 20.77 -12.57 10.12
C ASN A 2 21.94 -12.31 9.17
N ILE A 3 22.47 -13.37 8.57
CA ILE A 3 23.63 -13.33 7.66
C ILE A 3 23.38 -12.39 6.46
N LEU A 4 22.12 -12.24 6.05
CA LEU A 4 21.74 -11.46 4.88
C LEU A 4 21.47 -9.97 5.19
N ASP A 5 21.47 -9.54 6.45
CA ASP A 5 21.05 -8.19 6.83
C ASP A 5 21.90 -7.11 6.13
N ALA A 6 23.20 -7.34 5.95
CA ALA A 6 24.12 -6.41 5.27
C ALA A 6 23.86 -6.28 3.76
N LEU A 7 23.35 -7.34 3.13
CA LEU A 7 22.94 -7.31 1.72
C LEU A 7 21.56 -6.67 1.57
N ASP A 8 20.62 -7.06 2.43
CA ASP A 8 19.26 -6.54 2.45
C ASP A 8 19.26 -5.01 2.65
N ALA A 9 20.12 -4.50 3.53
CA ALA A 9 20.26 -3.07 3.84
C ALA A 9 20.57 -2.20 2.60
N GLN A 10 21.33 -2.73 1.63
CA GLN A 10 21.69 -2.00 0.40
C GLN A 10 20.50 -1.80 -0.54
N SER A 11 19.49 -2.66 -0.42
CA SER A 11 18.28 -2.63 -1.25
C SER A 11 17.08 -1.98 -0.54
N LEU A 12 17.24 -1.59 0.73
CA LEU A 12 16.18 -0.89 1.46
C LEU A 12 16.01 0.54 0.94
N ARG A 13 14.75 0.90 0.74
CA ARG A 13 14.33 2.25 0.37
C ARG A 13 14.11 3.10 1.61
N SER A 14 14.60 4.34 1.58
CA SER A 14 14.43 5.35 2.64
C SER A 14 13.24 6.28 2.44
N ASP A 15 12.64 6.30 1.23
CA ASP A 15 11.56 7.21 0.83
C ASP A 15 10.16 6.64 1.07
N VAL A 16 10.05 5.50 1.75
CA VAL A 16 8.76 4.84 2.01
C VAL A 16 8.04 5.56 3.15
N PRO A 17 6.86 6.16 2.91
CA PRO A 17 6.10 6.81 3.99
C PRO A 17 5.58 5.77 4.99
N ALA A 18 5.36 6.20 6.23
CA ALA A 18 4.65 5.38 7.20
C ALA A 18 3.19 5.19 6.75
N PHE A 19 2.73 3.95 6.59
CA PHE A 19 1.33 3.61 6.29
C PHE A 19 0.94 2.25 6.85
N ARG A 20 -0.35 2.05 7.05
CA ARG A 20 -0.91 0.83 7.66
C ARG A 20 -2.13 0.32 6.90
N ALA A 21 -2.60 -0.87 7.29
CA ALA A 21 -3.90 -1.37 6.81
C ALA A 21 -5.01 -0.36 7.14
N GLY A 22 -5.90 -0.14 6.18
CA GLY A 22 -6.99 0.83 6.23
C GLY A 22 -6.68 2.16 5.55
N ASP A 23 -5.41 2.51 5.39
CA ASP A 23 -5.02 3.73 4.68
C ASP A 23 -5.32 3.60 3.18
N THR A 24 -5.68 4.72 2.54
CA THR A 24 -5.80 4.80 1.08
C THR A 24 -4.50 5.33 0.51
N LEU A 25 -3.91 4.59 -0.43
CA LEU A 25 -2.67 4.96 -1.10
C LEU A 25 -2.90 5.19 -2.57
N LYS A 26 -2.06 6.04 -3.18
CA LYS A 26 -1.71 5.97 -4.59
C LYS A 26 -0.33 5.33 -4.70
N VAL A 27 -0.24 4.22 -5.43
CA VAL A 27 1.03 3.56 -5.72
C VAL A 27 1.38 3.85 -7.17
N HIS A 28 2.48 4.56 -7.40
CA HIS A 28 2.94 4.91 -8.74
C HIS A 28 3.85 3.78 -9.23
N VAL A 29 3.42 3.05 -10.24
CA VAL A 29 4.08 1.84 -10.71
C VAL A 29 4.61 2.06 -12.12
N ARG A 30 5.91 1.82 -12.32
CA ARG A 30 6.53 1.78 -13.64
C ARG A 30 6.04 0.55 -14.39
N VAL A 31 5.51 0.75 -15.58
CA VAL A 31 5.02 -0.29 -16.48
C VAL A 31 5.77 -0.16 -17.79
N ILE A 32 6.44 -1.23 -18.19
CA ILE A 32 7.22 -1.31 -19.42
C ILE A 32 6.42 -2.11 -20.44
N GLU A 33 6.06 -1.48 -21.55
CA GLU A 33 5.32 -2.08 -22.66
C GLU A 33 6.20 -2.01 -23.91
N GLY A 34 6.95 -3.09 -24.16
CA GLY A 34 7.96 -3.12 -25.23
C GLY A 34 9.08 -2.14 -24.95
N SER A 35 9.24 -1.12 -25.80
CA SER A 35 10.25 -0.06 -25.66
C SER A 35 9.77 1.19 -24.91
N ARG A 36 8.49 1.26 -24.53
CA ARG A 36 7.91 2.43 -23.84
C ARG A 36 7.76 2.14 -22.35
N GLU A 37 8.15 3.11 -21.54
CA GLU A 37 7.94 3.11 -20.10
C GLU A 37 6.94 4.20 -19.73
N ARG A 38 5.96 3.87 -18.88
CA ARG A 38 5.02 4.83 -18.31
C ARG A 38 4.78 4.56 -16.82
N VAL A 39 4.40 5.60 -16.09
CA VAL A 39 3.96 5.46 -14.71
C VAL A 39 2.45 5.29 -14.68
N GLN A 40 1.98 4.17 -14.11
CA GLN A 40 0.57 3.90 -13.88
C GLN A 40 0.26 4.02 -12.39
N VAL A 41 -0.76 4.80 -12.05
CA VAL A 41 -1.20 4.98 -10.66
C VAL A 41 -2.23 3.92 -10.28
N PHE A 42 -1.92 3.15 -9.22
CA PHE A 42 -2.86 2.24 -8.59
C PHE A 42 -3.32 2.82 -7.25
N GLN A 43 -4.51 3.44 -7.26
CA GLN A 43 -5.12 4.00 -6.06
C GLN A 43 -6.10 3.02 -5.41
N GLY A 44 -5.98 2.80 -4.10
CA GLY A 44 -6.91 1.97 -3.35
C GLY A 44 -6.56 1.84 -1.87
N VAL A 45 -7.31 1.01 -1.16
CA VAL A 45 -7.15 0.79 0.27
C VAL A 45 -6.14 -0.32 0.54
N VAL A 46 -5.23 -0.10 1.47
CA VAL A 46 -4.32 -1.15 1.98
C VAL A 46 -5.12 -2.12 2.84
N ILE A 47 -5.22 -3.38 2.41
CA ILE A 47 -5.95 -4.42 3.16
C ILE A 47 -5.03 -5.29 4.01
N ARG A 48 -3.73 -5.31 3.72
CA ARG A 48 -2.69 -5.94 4.56
C ARG A 48 -1.33 -5.33 4.28
N ARG A 49 -0.46 -5.38 5.28
CA ARG A 49 1.00 -5.18 5.19
C ARG A 49 1.65 -6.29 6.03
N GLN A 50 2.66 -6.95 5.50
CA GLN A 50 3.23 -8.15 6.12
C GLN A 50 4.70 -8.35 5.73
N GLY A 51 5.41 -9.12 6.55
CA GLY A 51 6.86 -9.27 6.43
C GLY A 51 7.59 -8.11 7.09
N GLY A 52 8.89 -8.03 6.82
CA GLY A 52 9.77 -6.98 7.32
C GLY A 52 11.04 -6.93 6.50
N GLY A 53 11.78 -5.83 6.64
CA GLY A 53 12.98 -5.57 5.84
C GLY A 53 12.69 -5.65 4.34
N ILE A 54 13.64 -6.17 3.57
CA ILE A 54 13.54 -6.19 2.10
C ILE A 54 12.35 -7.00 1.57
N ARG A 55 11.88 -7.99 2.33
CA ARG A 55 10.77 -8.89 1.97
C ARG A 55 9.40 -8.36 2.38
N GLU A 56 9.33 -7.14 2.91
CA GLU A 56 8.08 -6.52 3.29
C GLU A 56 7.16 -6.33 2.07
N THR A 57 5.89 -6.68 2.21
CA THR A 57 4.87 -6.55 1.17
C THR A 57 3.60 -5.91 1.71
N PHE A 58 2.85 -5.26 0.83
CA PHE A 58 1.51 -4.75 1.14
C PHE A 58 0.56 -5.01 -0.02
N THR A 59 -0.74 -5.13 0.28
CA THR A 59 -1.77 -5.38 -0.73
C THR A 59 -2.76 -4.23 -0.74
N VAL A 60 -2.94 -3.64 -1.93
CA VAL A 60 -3.91 -2.58 -2.18
C VAL A 60 -5.10 -3.17 -2.91
N ARG A 61 -6.31 -2.87 -2.44
CA ARG A 61 -7.58 -3.25 -3.04
C ARG A 61 -8.28 -2.02 -3.59
N LYS A 62 -8.76 -2.10 -4.83
CA LYS A 62 -9.67 -1.11 -5.43
C LYS A 62 -10.82 -1.81 -6.12
N VAL A 63 -11.91 -1.10 -6.35
CA VAL A 63 -12.96 -1.55 -7.27
C VAL A 63 -12.78 -0.79 -8.58
N SER A 64 -12.61 -1.51 -9.68
CA SER A 64 -12.48 -0.96 -11.02
C SER A 64 -13.60 -1.53 -11.87
N PHE A 65 -14.45 -0.67 -12.44
CA PHE A 65 -15.57 -1.09 -13.29
C PHE A 65 -16.46 -2.17 -12.64
N GLY A 66 -16.75 -2.02 -11.34
CA GLY A 66 -17.57 -2.98 -10.58
C GLY A 66 -16.85 -4.26 -10.14
N VAL A 67 -15.62 -4.49 -10.58
CA VAL A 67 -14.81 -5.67 -10.23
C VAL A 67 -13.77 -5.31 -9.17
N GLY A 68 -13.68 -6.10 -8.11
CA GLY A 68 -12.65 -5.94 -7.09
C GLY A 68 -11.29 -6.41 -7.61
N VAL A 69 -10.30 -5.52 -7.59
CA VAL A 69 -8.92 -5.79 -8.01
C VAL A 69 -8.00 -5.62 -6.82
N GLU A 70 -7.20 -6.64 -6.54
CA GLU A 70 -6.15 -6.61 -5.52
C GLU A 70 -4.79 -6.71 -6.18
N ARG A 71 -3.85 -5.86 -5.78
CA ARG A 71 -2.45 -5.93 -6.21
C ARG A 71 -1.55 -5.93 -4.99
N THR A 72 -0.65 -6.92 -4.94
CA THR A 72 0.37 -7.02 -3.89
C THR A 72 1.68 -6.46 -4.41
N PHE A 73 2.33 -5.64 -3.59
CA PHE A 73 3.55 -4.92 -3.91
C PHE A 73 4.62 -5.24 -2.87
N PRO A 74 5.86 -5.57 -3.27
CA PRO A 74 7.01 -5.47 -2.39
C PRO A 74 7.30 -4.00 -2.10
N VAL A 75 7.42 -3.64 -0.82
CA VAL A 75 7.61 -2.25 -0.37
C VAL A 75 8.84 -1.61 -1.01
N HIS A 76 9.91 -2.38 -1.14
CA HIS A 76 11.20 -1.91 -1.64
C HIS A 76 11.43 -2.17 -3.13
N SER A 77 10.39 -2.53 -3.88
CA SER A 77 10.54 -2.79 -5.32
C SER A 77 10.96 -1.53 -6.09
N PRO A 78 11.95 -1.63 -7.02
CA PRO A 78 12.32 -0.51 -7.89
C PRO A 78 11.25 -0.17 -8.93
N ASN A 79 10.27 -1.06 -9.14
CA ASN A 79 9.15 -0.82 -10.05
C ASN A 79 8.13 0.16 -9.46
N ILE A 80 8.22 0.49 -8.17
CA ILE A 80 7.40 1.52 -7.54
C ILE A 80 8.20 2.82 -7.61
N SER A 81 7.72 3.82 -8.32
CA SER A 81 8.38 5.13 -8.32
C SER A 81 8.08 5.90 -7.04
N GLU A 82 6.84 5.84 -6.56
CA GLU A 82 6.35 6.65 -5.44
C GLU A 82 5.17 5.97 -4.74
N ILE A 83 5.04 6.24 -3.43
CA ILE A 83 3.88 5.85 -2.62
C ILE A 83 3.35 7.12 -1.95
N GLU A 84 2.12 7.50 -2.27
CA GLU A 84 1.45 8.65 -1.62
C GLU A 84 0.37 8.13 -0.67
N VAL A 85 0.34 8.66 0.55
CA VAL A 85 -0.78 8.44 1.48
C VAL A 85 -1.86 9.49 1.21
N VAL A 86 -3.03 9.05 0.73
CA VAL A 86 -4.15 9.94 0.41
C VAL A 86 -5.00 10.20 1.64
N THR A 87 -5.39 9.15 2.36
CA THR A 87 -6.19 9.26 3.59
C THR A 87 -5.77 8.19 4.60
N ARG A 88 -5.90 8.53 5.89
CA ARG A 88 -5.66 7.60 6.99
C ARG A 88 -6.95 6.88 7.38
N GLY A 89 -6.90 5.56 7.43
CA GLY A 89 -8.07 4.75 7.80
C GLY A 89 -8.19 4.53 9.30
N ASP A 90 -9.41 4.60 9.83
CA ASP A 90 -9.77 4.14 11.17
C ASP A 90 -10.28 2.70 11.10
N VAL A 91 -9.38 1.76 11.39
CA VAL A 91 -9.63 0.33 11.43
C VAL A 91 -8.96 -0.29 12.66
N ARG A 92 -9.54 -1.38 13.16
CA ARG A 92 -9.01 -2.13 14.32
C ARG A 92 -8.24 -3.40 13.93
N ARG A 93 -8.50 -3.96 12.75
CA ARG A 93 -7.88 -5.21 12.30
C ARG A 93 -6.62 -4.92 11.48
N ALA A 94 -5.57 -5.71 11.68
CA ALA A 94 -4.34 -5.62 10.89
C ALA A 94 -4.49 -6.14 9.44
N LYS A 95 -5.46 -7.04 9.21
CA LYS A 95 -5.80 -7.60 7.88
C LYS A 95 -7.29 -7.43 7.64
N LEU A 96 -7.65 -6.76 6.55
CA LEU A 96 -9.02 -6.31 6.24
C LEU A 96 -9.71 -7.19 5.19
N TYR A 97 -9.51 -8.52 5.27
CA TYR A 97 -10.04 -9.45 4.26
C TYR A 97 -11.57 -9.44 4.14
N TYR A 98 -12.28 -9.04 5.21
CA TYR A 98 -13.74 -8.87 5.19
C TYR A 98 -14.21 -7.85 4.13
N LEU A 99 -13.35 -6.91 3.70
CA LEU A 99 -13.68 -5.96 2.62
C LEU A 99 -13.85 -6.63 1.25
N ARG A 100 -13.53 -7.92 1.12
CA ARG A 100 -13.77 -8.69 -0.11
C ARG A 100 -15.24 -8.97 -0.35
N GLU A 101 -15.99 -9.16 0.73
CA GLU A 101 -17.41 -9.50 0.73
C GLU A 101 -18.30 -8.26 0.70
N LEU A 102 -17.76 -7.10 1.09
CA LEU A 102 -18.49 -5.83 1.15
C LEU A 102 -18.44 -5.06 -0.16
N ARG A 103 -19.52 -4.31 -0.45
CA ARG A 103 -19.64 -3.42 -1.61
C ARG A 103 -20.26 -2.07 -1.22
N GLY A 104 -20.03 -1.06 -2.05
CA GLY A 104 -20.64 0.27 -1.90
C GLY A 104 -20.39 0.88 -0.52
N LYS A 105 -21.46 1.38 0.11
CA LYS A 105 -21.41 2.04 1.43
C LYS A 105 -20.88 1.14 2.54
N ALA A 106 -21.10 -0.18 2.46
CA ALA A 106 -20.65 -1.13 3.48
C ALA A 106 -19.11 -1.30 3.49
N ALA A 107 -18.46 -1.12 2.35
CA ALA A 107 -17.00 -1.20 2.24
C ALA A 107 -16.28 0.11 2.63
N LYS A 108 -17.03 1.16 3.00
CA LYS A 108 -16.45 2.47 3.34
C LYS A 108 -15.71 2.39 4.68
N ILE A 109 -14.43 2.74 4.65
CA ILE A 109 -13.61 2.90 5.86
C ILE A 109 -13.77 4.34 6.37
N LYS A 110 -13.91 4.49 7.69
CA LYS A 110 -13.95 5.80 8.33
C LYS A 110 -12.56 6.43 8.29
N GLU A 111 -12.49 7.72 8.06
CA GLU A 111 -11.22 8.44 8.10
C GLU A 111 -10.80 8.70 9.55
N LYS A 112 -9.52 8.46 9.85
CA LYS A 112 -8.96 8.78 11.15
C LYS A 112 -8.73 10.28 11.22
N ARG A 113 -9.51 10.97 12.04
CA ARG A 113 -9.26 12.38 12.37
C ARG A 113 -7.98 12.45 13.20
N GLU A 114 -6.97 13.16 12.72
CA GLU A 114 -5.85 13.53 13.58
C GLU A 114 -6.37 14.48 14.66
N ALA A 115 -6.11 14.16 15.93
CA ALA A 115 -6.25 15.14 16.98
C ALA A 115 -5.26 16.25 16.66
N ARG A 116 -5.76 17.48 16.48
CA ARG A 116 -4.94 18.67 16.28
C ARG A 116 -3.84 18.65 17.36
N PRO A 117 -2.54 18.78 17.00
CA PRO A 117 -1.51 18.84 18.02
C PRO A 117 -1.88 20.00 18.95
N VAL A 118 -2.06 19.68 20.23
CA VAL A 118 -2.19 20.72 21.26
C VAL A 118 -0.78 21.30 21.37
N SER A 119 -0.62 22.52 20.85
CA SER A 119 0.58 23.34 21.00
C SER A 119 0.87 23.62 22.47
#